data_AF-A0A176S1J9-F1
#
_entry.id   AF-A0A176S1J9-F1
#
_cell.length_a   1.000
_cell.length_b   1.000
_cell.length_c   1.000
_cell.angle_alpha   90.00
_cell.angle_beta   90.00
_cell.angle_gamma   90.00
#
_symmetry.space_group_name_H-M   'P 1'
#
loop_
_entity.id
_entity.type
_entity.pdbx_description
1 polymer ?
#
loop_
_entity_poly.entity_id
_entity_poly.type
_entity_poly.pdbx_seq_one_letter_code
_entity_poly.pdbx_strand_id
1 'polypeptide(L)'
;MDVKFEVLVNDRAIQERQHESRKYILVQKGQEYKLRVSNYKSRRVLAVISVDGLSIMNGQPGDILSSAGYIINPNQSIDIPGWRLNNDEVAKFYFSSIDESYTHLIEKPTNIGVIGCAFFAEKEKITPSGIVISGKSKFGWRGGVEKQTVGTGFGQVQNHHVTEIEFERESKPFYIHIIYYLEDSHSASQPTYKNPFPGCQPPQSWHR
;
A
#
# COMPACT_ATOMS: atom_id res chain seq x y z
N MET A 1 14.39 -12.56 -3.93
CA MET A 1 13.28 -11.72 -4.43
C MET A 1 13.74 -10.28 -4.37
N ASP A 2 13.41 -9.51 -5.41
CA ASP A 2 13.91 -8.13 -5.61
C ASP A 2 13.16 -7.07 -4.78
N VAL A 3 11.97 -7.42 -4.32
CA VAL A 3 11.14 -6.65 -3.40
C VAL A 3 10.56 -7.59 -2.36
N LYS A 4 10.18 -7.05 -1.20
CA LYS A 4 9.50 -7.80 -0.14
C LYS A 4 8.35 -7.00 0.41
N PHE A 5 7.22 -7.67 0.60
CA PHE A 5 6.02 -7.12 1.22
C PHE A 5 5.68 -7.96 2.44
N GLU A 6 5.53 -7.33 3.60
CA GLU A 6 5.33 -8.03 4.88
C GLU A 6 4.24 -7.36 5.69
N VAL A 7 3.52 -8.16 6.46
CA VAL A 7 2.57 -7.69 7.47
C VAL A 7 3.23 -7.83 8.84
N LEU A 8 3.23 -6.76 9.62
CA LEU A 8 3.93 -6.66 10.89
C LEU A 8 2.94 -6.49 12.02
N VAL A 9 3.07 -7.33 13.03
CA VAL A 9 2.35 -7.20 14.29
C VAL A 9 3.40 -7.06 15.39
N ASN A 10 3.28 -6.02 16.22
CA ASN A 10 4.28 -5.69 17.24
C ASN A 10 5.71 -5.64 16.66
N ASP A 11 5.86 -4.99 15.49
CA ASP A 11 7.11 -4.85 14.71
C ASP A 11 7.77 -6.17 14.28
N ARG A 12 7.04 -7.28 14.33
CA ARG A 12 7.49 -8.59 13.85
C ARG A 12 6.69 -8.99 12.62
N ALA A 13 7.40 -9.40 11.57
CA ALA A 13 6.76 -9.95 10.38
C ALA A 13 6.00 -11.24 10.74
N ILE A 14 4.72 -11.30 10.37
CA ILE A 14 3.93 -12.52 10.46
C ILE A 14 4.38 -13.46 9.35
N GLN A 15 4.53 -14.74 9.69
CA GLN A 15 4.86 -15.76 8.72
C GLN A 15 3.67 -16.01 7.77
N GLU A 16 3.89 -15.76 6.49
CA GLU A 16 2.99 -16.21 5.43
C GLU A 16 3.01 -17.73 5.34
N ARG A 17 1.83 -18.33 5.37
CA ARG A 17 1.63 -19.74 5.08
C ARG A 17 1.13 -19.88 3.64
N GLN A 18 1.54 -20.95 2.98
CA GLN A 18 1.11 -21.27 1.62
C GLN A 18 0.09 -22.40 1.67
N HIS A 19 -1.08 -22.20 1.06
CA HIS A 19 -2.08 -23.24 0.87
C HIS A 19 -2.57 -23.14 -0.57
N GLU A 20 -2.36 -24.21 -1.34
CA GLU A 20 -2.47 -24.20 -2.80
C GLU A 20 -1.60 -23.08 -3.42
N SER A 21 -2.16 -22.23 -4.29
CA SER A 21 -1.49 -21.10 -4.93
C SER A 21 -1.64 -19.78 -4.15
N ARG A 22 -2.11 -19.82 -2.89
CA ARG A 22 -2.42 -18.63 -2.09
C ARG A 22 -1.58 -18.52 -0.83
N LYS A 23 -1.25 -17.27 -0.49
CA LYS A 23 -0.57 -16.88 0.73
C LYS A 23 -1.58 -16.40 1.74
N TYR A 24 -1.49 -16.91 2.96
CA TYR A 24 -2.35 -16.51 4.06
C TYR A 24 -1.58 -16.24 5.33
N ILE A 25 -2.12 -15.35 6.16
CA ILE A 25 -1.66 -15.10 7.52
C ILE A 25 -2.80 -15.36 8.49
N LEU A 26 -2.46 -15.88 9.67
CA LEU A 26 -3.39 -16.01 10.78
C LEU A 26 -3.24 -14.79 11.68
N VAL A 27 -4.36 -14.14 11.99
CA VAL A 27 -4.36 -12.86 12.70
C VAL A 27 -5.40 -12.89 13.82
N GLN A 28 -5.18 -12.05 14.84
CA GLN A 28 -6.16 -11.81 15.88
C GLN A 28 -7.02 -10.61 15.52
N LYS A 29 -8.33 -10.77 15.65
CA LYS A 29 -9.28 -9.67 15.46
C LYS A 29 -8.95 -8.50 16.41
N GLY A 30 -9.05 -7.28 15.89
CA GLY A 30 -8.76 -6.03 16.61
C GLY A 30 -7.27 -5.73 16.76
N GLN A 31 -6.37 -6.61 16.28
CA GLN A 31 -4.94 -6.39 16.40
C GLN A 31 -4.45 -5.33 15.41
N GLU A 32 -3.68 -4.36 15.92
CA GLU A 32 -2.98 -3.36 15.11
C GLU A 32 -1.88 -4.03 14.29
N TYR A 33 -1.70 -3.58 13.05
CA TYR A 33 -0.60 -4.04 12.20
C TYR A 33 -0.01 -2.91 11.35
N LYS A 34 1.17 -3.16 10.80
CA LYS A 34 1.83 -2.30 9.79
C LYS A 34 2.13 -3.11 8.54
N LEU A 35 2.36 -2.43 7.44
CA LEU A 35 2.87 -3.02 6.20
C LEU A 35 4.31 -2.58 6.00
N ARG A 36 5.24 -3.52 5.79
CA ARG A 36 6.62 -3.20 5.39
C ARG A 36 6.80 -3.48 3.92
N VAL A 37 7.34 -2.49 3.22
CA VAL A 37 7.79 -2.64 1.84
C VAL A 37 9.30 -2.47 1.81
N SER A 38 10.00 -3.46 1.26
CA SER A 38 11.45 -3.41 1.06
C SER A 38 11.78 -3.49 -0.42
N ASN A 39 12.64 -2.60 -0.88
CA ASN A 39 13.17 -2.58 -2.24
C ASN A 39 14.65 -2.96 -2.23
N TYR A 40 14.99 -4.13 -2.77
CA TYR A 40 16.37 -4.61 -2.91
C TYR A 40 16.94 -4.38 -4.31
N LYS A 41 16.21 -3.67 -5.19
CA LYS A 41 16.69 -3.29 -6.52
C LYS A 41 17.58 -2.07 -6.44
N SER A 42 18.41 -1.90 -7.47
CA SER A 42 19.22 -0.70 -7.70
C SER A 42 18.44 0.50 -8.28
N ARG A 43 17.11 0.42 -8.39
CA ARG A 43 16.24 1.48 -8.92
C ARG A 43 15.02 1.69 -8.03
N ARG A 44 14.37 2.86 -8.14
CA ARG A 44 13.14 3.16 -7.39
C ARG A 44 12.01 2.22 -7.82
N VAL A 45 11.16 1.89 -6.87
CA VAL A 45 9.97 1.06 -7.08
C VAL A 45 8.76 1.77 -6.52
N LEU A 46 7.66 1.79 -7.27
CA LEU A 46 6.36 2.23 -6.80
C LEU A 46 5.58 1.02 -6.28
N ALA A 47 5.06 1.12 -5.07
CA ALA A 47 4.15 0.16 -4.46
C ALA A 47 2.74 0.76 -4.36
N VAL A 48 1.83 0.26 -5.19
CA VAL A 48 0.39 0.57 -5.11
C VAL A 48 -0.25 -0.47 -4.20
N ILE A 49 -0.85 -0.03 -3.09
CA ILE A 49 -1.29 -0.92 -2.01
C ILE A 49 -2.78 -0.73 -1.76
N SER A 50 -3.47 -1.85 -1.57
CA SER A 50 -4.85 -1.89 -1.13
C SER A 50 -5.04 -2.84 0.05
N VAL A 51 -6.00 -2.49 0.90
CA VAL A 51 -6.48 -3.30 2.02
C VAL A 51 -7.99 -3.41 1.87
N ASP A 52 -8.53 -4.62 1.93
CA ASP A 52 -9.97 -4.91 1.77
C ASP A 52 -10.58 -4.40 0.46
N GLY A 53 -9.76 -4.29 -0.58
CA GLY A 53 -10.16 -3.75 -1.88
C GLY A 53 -10.15 -2.22 -1.96
N LEU A 54 -9.73 -1.51 -0.91
CA LEU A 54 -9.62 -0.05 -0.89
C LEU A 54 -8.15 0.38 -0.95
N SER A 55 -7.85 1.41 -1.74
CA SER A 55 -6.53 2.02 -1.78
C SER A 55 -6.20 2.65 -0.43
N ILE A 56 -5.00 2.35 0.08
CA ILE A 56 -4.55 2.91 1.36
C ILE A 56 -4.24 4.41 1.30
N MET A 57 -4.24 4.98 0.09
CA MET A 57 -3.93 6.39 -0.13
C MET A 57 -5.16 7.31 -0.04
N ASN A 58 -6.36 6.80 -0.34
CA ASN A 58 -7.57 7.63 -0.45
C ASN A 58 -8.88 6.91 -0.08
N GLY A 59 -8.84 5.63 0.31
CA GLY A 59 -10.03 4.86 0.68
C GLY A 59 -11.00 4.55 -0.46
N GLN A 60 -10.65 4.87 -1.71
CA GLN A 60 -11.46 4.51 -2.89
C GLN A 60 -11.16 3.07 -3.33
N PRO A 61 -12.02 2.43 -4.15
CA PRO A 61 -11.73 1.12 -4.75
C PRO A 61 -10.33 1.09 -5.35
N GLY A 62 -9.49 0.18 -4.85
CA GLY A 62 -8.10 0.08 -5.26
C GLY A 62 -7.97 -0.25 -6.75
N ASP A 63 -7.10 0.47 -7.45
CA ASP A 63 -6.84 0.29 -8.87
C ASP A 63 -5.34 0.41 -9.11
N ILE A 64 -4.72 -0.65 -9.64
CA ILE A 64 -3.27 -0.69 -9.88
C ILE A 64 -2.79 0.38 -10.87
N LEU A 65 -3.68 0.93 -11.70
CA LEU A 65 -3.34 1.90 -12.73
C LEU A 65 -3.53 3.34 -12.27
N SER A 66 -4.61 3.62 -11.55
CA SER A 66 -5.02 4.99 -11.20
C SER A 66 -4.75 5.35 -9.74
N SER A 67 -4.62 4.38 -8.84
CA SER A 67 -4.32 4.66 -7.44
C SER A 67 -2.88 5.13 -7.27
N ALA A 68 -2.68 6.16 -6.43
CA ALA A 68 -1.37 6.56 -5.96
C ALA A 68 -0.73 5.45 -5.10
N GLY A 69 0.56 5.57 -4.82
CA GLY A 69 1.30 4.61 -4.01
C GLY A 69 2.55 5.21 -3.39
N TYR A 70 3.32 4.34 -2.72
CA TYR A 70 4.58 4.73 -2.09
C TYR A 70 5.75 4.47 -3.03
N ILE A 71 6.68 5.41 -3.13
CA ILE A 71 7.93 5.24 -3.87
C ILE A 71 9.02 4.84 -2.88
N ILE A 72 9.64 3.68 -3.10
CA ILE A 72 10.72 3.15 -2.27
C ILE A 72 12.03 3.26 -3.04
N ASN A 73 12.97 4.00 -2.47
CA ASN A 73 14.31 4.18 -3.03
C ASN A 73 15.10 2.86 -3.10
N PRO A 74 16.15 2.79 -3.93
CA PRO A 74 17.02 1.61 -4.01
C PRO A 74 17.57 1.21 -2.64
N ASN A 75 17.53 -0.08 -2.31
CA ASN A 75 18.05 -0.64 -1.06
C ASN A 75 17.46 0.01 0.21
N GLN A 76 16.19 0.40 0.17
CA GLN A 76 15.48 1.00 1.30
C GLN A 76 14.22 0.19 1.65
N SER A 77 13.77 0.39 2.88
CA SER A 77 12.51 -0.15 3.39
C SER A 77 11.70 0.95 4.05
N ILE A 78 10.38 0.83 3.97
CA ILE A 78 9.44 1.71 4.68
C ILE A 78 8.43 0.87 5.44
N ASP A 79 8.03 1.37 6.61
CA ASP A 79 6.92 0.85 7.39
C ASP A 79 5.73 1.80 7.23
N ILE A 80 4.62 1.27 6.74
CA ILE A 80 3.38 2.01 6.51
C ILE A 80 2.42 1.58 7.62
N PRO A 81 2.22 2.41 8.66
CA PRO A 81 1.47 2.00 9.84
C PRO A 81 -0.04 2.14 9.68
N GLY A 82 -0.52 2.72 8.57
CA GLY A 82 -1.93 3.01 8.41
C GLY A 82 -2.35 3.56 7.05
N TRP A 83 -3.64 3.83 6.95
CA TRP A 83 -4.30 4.55 5.87
C TRP A 83 -3.83 6.00 5.83
N ARG A 84 -3.47 6.50 4.65
CA ARG A 84 -3.07 7.90 4.46
C ARG A 84 -4.26 8.82 4.68
N LEU A 85 -4.11 9.79 5.59
CA LEU A 85 -5.07 10.89 5.75
C LEU A 85 -4.59 12.14 5.04
N ASN A 86 -3.30 12.45 5.18
CA ASN A 86 -2.63 13.57 4.52
C ASN A 86 -1.11 13.29 4.44
N ASN A 87 -0.30 14.31 4.14
CA ASN A 87 1.15 14.15 3.98
C ASN A 87 1.92 13.90 5.28
N ASP A 88 1.29 14.04 6.44
CA ASP A 88 1.93 13.91 7.74
C ASP A 88 1.25 12.86 8.63
N GLU A 89 0.01 12.49 8.32
CA GLU A 89 -0.82 11.68 9.21
C GLU A 89 -1.37 10.44 8.52
N VAL A 90 -1.45 9.37 9.31
CA VAL A 90 -2.05 8.10 8.94
C VAL A 90 -2.98 7.60 10.05
N ALA A 91 -4.06 6.94 9.65
CA ALA A 91 -4.94 6.20 10.54
C ALA A 91 -4.49 4.74 10.61
N LYS A 92 -4.13 4.25 11.80
CA LYS A 92 -3.58 2.90 12.01
C LYS A 92 -4.43 1.78 11.41
N PHE A 93 -3.79 0.74 10.90
CA PHE A 93 -4.50 -0.47 10.48
C PHE A 93 -4.88 -1.35 11.67
N TYR A 94 -6.07 -1.96 11.61
CA TYR A 94 -6.52 -3.00 12.51
C TYR A 94 -7.13 -4.15 11.70
N PHE A 95 -6.95 -5.39 12.15
CA PHE A 95 -7.69 -6.52 11.59
C PHE A 95 -9.14 -6.47 12.07
N SER A 96 -10.05 -5.92 11.27
CA SER A 96 -11.43 -5.69 11.69
C SER A 96 -12.27 -6.99 11.73
N SER A 97 -13.36 -6.94 12.50
CA SER A 97 -14.66 -7.39 11.98
C SER A 97 -15.40 -6.13 11.56
N ILE A 98 -15.39 -5.79 10.26
CA ILE A 98 -16.24 -4.77 9.65
C ILE A 98 -16.58 -3.61 10.62
N ASP A 99 -15.64 -2.68 10.82
CA ASP A 99 -15.95 -1.45 11.58
C ASP A 99 -17.01 -0.66 10.81
N GLU A 100 -18.09 -0.23 11.50
CA GLU A 100 -19.15 0.61 10.92
C GLU A 100 -18.60 1.92 10.29
N SER A 101 -17.42 2.37 10.73
CA SER A 101 -16.74 3.55 10.16
C SER A 101 -16.11 3.33 8.78
N TYR A 102 -15.97 2.08 8.31
CA TYR A 102 -15.46 1.74 6.98
C TYR A 102 -16.56 1.22 6.01
N THR A 103 -17.68 0.71 6.53
CA THR A 103 -18.75 0.14 5.69
C THR A 103 -19.35 1.13 4.71
N HIS A 104 -19.42 2.41 5.08
CA HIS A 104 -19.94 3.46 4.22
C HIS A 104 -19.10 3.70 2.95
N LEU A 105 -17.81 3.35 2.96
CA LEU A 105 -16.91 3.43 1.81
C LEU A 105 -16.80 2.09 1.06
N ILE A 106 -17.18 0.99 1.72
CA ILE A 106 -17.19 -0.36 1.14
C ILE A 106 -18.55 -0.57 0.47
N GLU A 107 -18.71 -0.06 -0.75
CA GLU A 107 -19.94 -0.27 -1.55
C GLU A 107 -20.23 -1.78 -1.79
N LYS A 108 -19.21 -2.65 -1.69
CA LYS A 108 -19.33 -4.12 -1.81
C LYS A 108 -18.40 -4.84 -0.82
N PRO A 109 -18.92 -5.49 0.24
CA PRO A 109 -18.12 -6.19 1.27
C PRO A 109 -17.44 -7.48 0.77
N THR A 110 -17.41 -7.74 -0.54
CA THR A 110 -16.90 -9.00 -1.11
C THR A 110 -15.39 -9.16 -1.00
N ASN A 111 -14.65 -8.06 -0.74
CA ASN A 111 -13.18 -8.07 -0.74
C ASN A 111 -12.56 -7.94 0.66
N ILE A 112 -13.33 -8.05 1.74
CA ILE A 112 -12.78 -8.01 3.12
C ILE A 112 -11.88 -9.23 3.35
N GLY A 113 -10.70 -9.08 3.96
CA GLY A 113 -9.77 -10.17 4.24
C GLY A 113 -8.67 -10.36 3.20
N VAL A 114 -8.41 -9.36 2.34
CA VAL A 114 -7.29 -9.40 1.39
C VAL A 114 -6.49 -8.10 1.39
N ILE A 115 -5.17 -8.24 1.31
CA ILE A 115 -4.22 -7.15 1.16
C ILE A 115 -3.48 -7.38 -0.17
N GLY A 116 -3.43 -6.36 -1.01
CA GLY A 116 -2.71 -6.39 -2.28
C GLY A 116 -1.61 -5.35 -2.34
N CYS A 117 -0.48 -5.72 -2.94
CA CYS A 117 0.56 -4.77 -3.31
C CYS A 117 1.01 -5.04 -4.74
N ALA A 118 0.87 -4.04 -5.61
CA ALA A 118 1.36 -4.05 -6.98
C ALA A 118 2.63 -3.21 -7.10
N PHE A 119 3.70 -3.84 -7.58
CA PHE A 119 5.01 -3.24 -7.71
C PHE A 119 5.30 -2.85 -9.16
N PHE A 120 5.61 -1.58 -9.36
CA PHE A 120 6.01 -1.02 -10.64
C PHE A 120 7.45 -0.54 -10.60
N ALA A 121 8.19 -0.82 -11.67
CA ALA A 121 9.49 -0.24 -11.86
C ALA A 121 9.35 1.20 -12.35
N GLU A 122 10.32 2.05 -12.01
CA GLU A 122 10.50 3.32 -12.70
C GLU A 122 10.96 3.07 -14.13
N LYS A 123 10.36 3.77 -15.10
CA LYS A 123 10.87 3.79 -16.47
C LYS A 123 12.27 4.40 -16.46
N GLU A 124 13.20 3.74 -17.13
CA GLU A 124 14.48 4.35 -17.43
C GLU A 124 14.24 5.50 -18.41
N LYS A 125 14.50 6.74 -18.00
CA LYS A 125 14.61 7.84 -18.96
C LYS A 125 15.81 7.51 -19.84
N ILE A 126 15.56 7.05 -21.07
CA ILE A 126 16.59 7.00 -22.11
C ILE A 126 17.01 8.44 -22.31
N THR A 127 18.09 8.85 -21.64
CA THR A 127 18.73 10.13 -21.92
C THR A 127 19.45 9.90 -23.25
N PRO A 128 19.05 10.55 -24.36
CA PRO A 128 19.89 10.53 -25.55
C PRO A 128 21.23 11.09 -25.10
N SER A 129 22.30 10.30 -25.21
CA SER A 129 23.66 10.75 -24.91
C SER A 129 23.98 11.95 -25.81
N GLY A 130 23.86 13.17 -25.29
CA GLY A 130 24.02 14.40 -26.06
C GLY A 130 23.86 15.68 -25.24
N ILE A 131 25.01 16.25 -24.86
CA ILE A 131 25.25 17.63 -24.39
C ILE A 131 24.82 17.95 -22.94
N VAL A 132 25.83 18.10 -22.07
CA VAL A 132 25.72 18.76 -20.75
C VAL A 132 25.80 20.28 -20.96
N ILE A 133 24.72 21.01 -20.65
CA ILE A 133 24.80 22.46 -20.40
C ILE A 133 24.55 22.68 -18.90
N SER A 134 25.58 23.12 -18.18
CA SER A 134 25.48 23.48 -16.77
C SER A 134 24.73 24.80 -16.60
N GLY A 135 23.59 24.80 -15.93
CA GLY A 135 22.87 26.00 -15.53
C GLY A 135 22.58 25.99 -14.03
N LYS A 136 23.17 26.93 -13.29
CA LYS A 136 22.88 27.17 -11.86
C LYS A 136 21.53 27.88 -11.71
N SER A 137 20.74 27.55 -10.70
CA SER A 137 19.80 28.52 -10.09
C SER A 137 19.55 28.25 -8.60
N LYS A 138 19.42 29.36 -7.86
CA LYS A 138 19.12 29.53 -6.42
C LYS A 138 17.64 29.92 -6.25
N PHE A 139 17.18 29.90 -4.98
CA PHE A 139 15.91 30.40 -4.38
C PHE A 139 14.80 29.34 -4.26
N GLY A 140 14.09 29.12 -3.14
CA GLY A 140 13.99 29.79 -1.83
C GLY A 140 12.56 30.29 -1.58
N TRP A 141 11.77 29.63 -0.71
CA TRP A 141 10.47 30.14 -0.20
C TRP A 141 10.19 29.74 1.26
N ARG A 142 9.66 30.73 2.00
CA ARG A 142 9.10 30.70 3.37
C ARG A 142 7.57 30.78 3.26
N GLY A 143 6.84 30.24 4.25
CA GLY A 143 5.47 30.67 4.57
C GLY A 143 4.62 29.59 5.23
N GLY A 144 4.17 29.84 6.46
CA GLY A 144 3.13 29.05 7.13
C GLY A 144 1.77 29.76 7.07
N VAL A 145 0.68 28.98 7.19
CA VAL A 145 -0.67 29.47 7.55
C VAL A 145 -1.39 28.39 8.35
N GLU A 146 -1.97 28.79 9.47
CA GLU A 146 -2.85 28.04 10.37
C GLU A 146 -4.33 28.22 9.96
N LYS A 147 -5.15 27.16 10.01
CA LYS A 147 -6.57 27.30 10.38
C LYS A 147 -7.22 25.99 10.84
N GLN A 148 -7.93 26.09 11.96
CA GLN A 148 -8.70 25.05 12.65
C GLN A 148 -10.06 24.73 11.96
N THR A 149 -10.50 23.48 12.05
CA THR A 149 -11.93 23.11 12.17
C THR A 149 -12.09 21.80 12.95
N VAL A 150 -13.21 21.67 13.69
CA VAL A 150 -13.46 20.69 14.78
C VAL A 150 -14.37 19.51 14.32
N GLY A 151 -14.10 18.29 14.86
CA GLY A 151 -14.98 17.11 14.97
C GLY A 151 -14.70 15.96 13.97
N THR A 152 -14.76 14.65 14.26
CA THR A 152 -14.79 13.79 15.45
C THR A 152 -14.09 12.45 15.11
N GLY A 153 -13.23 11.93 15.99
CA GLY A 153 -12.95 10.49 16.24
C GLY A 153 -12.21 9.64 15.18
N PHE A 154 -10.88 9.59 15.24
CA PHE A 154 -10.04 8.63 14.53
C PHE A 154 -9.20 7.81 15.52
N GLY A 155 -8.81 6.58 15.17
CA GLY A 155 -7.79 5.83 15.91
C GLY A 155 -6.51 6.65 16.07
N GLN A 156 -5.58 6.24 16.94
CA GLN A 156 -4.41 7.07 17.26
C GLN A 156 -3.66 7.50 15.99
N VAL A 157 -3.75 8.80 15.68
CA VAL A 157 -3.03 9.45 14.59
C VAL A 157 -1.53 9.28 14.85
N GLN A 158 -0.80 8.85 13.83
CA GLN A 158 0.66 8.73 13.88
C GLN A 158 1.31 9.62 12.83
N ASN A 159 2.39 10.32 13.23
CA ASN A 159 3.21 11.10 12.31
C ASN A 159 3.96 10.17 11.33
N HIS A 160 3.72 10.36 10.03
CA HIS A 160 4.39 9.67 8.94
C HIS A 160 4.54 10.60 7.73
N HIS A 161 5.56 11.47 7.79
CA HIS A 161 5.86 12.44 6.74
C HIS A 161 6.22 11.77 5.41
N VAL A 162 5.63 12.22 4.30
CA VAL A 162 6.10 11.90 2.94
C VAL A 162 6.17 13.16 2.08
N THR A 163 7.05 13.11 1.08
CA THR A 163 7.12 14.14 0.04
C THR A 163 6.53 13.58 -1.25
N GLU A 164 5.77 14.39 -1.98
CA GLU A 164 5.30 14.05 -3.32
C GLU A 164 6.44 14.18 -4.33
N ILE A 165 6.67 13.15 -5.14
CA ILE A 165 7.79 13.08 -6.07
C ILE A 165 7.28 12.56 -7.41
N GLU A 166 7.75 13.15 -8.51
CA GLU A 166 7.50 12.63 -9.86
C GLU A 166 8.11 11.23 -10.04
N PHE A 167 7.29 10.31 -10.55
CA PHE A 167 7.66 8.94 -10.86
C PHE A 167 6.92 8.47 -12.10
N GLU A 168 7.65 8.25 -13.18
CA GLU A 168 7.08 7.65 -14.38
C GLU A 168 7.19 6.13 -14.27
N ARG A 169 6.08 5.46 -13.94
CA ARG A 169 6.05 4.01 -13.79
C ARG A 169 5.98 3.29 -15.14
N GLU A 170 6.54 2.09 -15.19
CA GLU A 170 6.25 1.13 -16.26
C GLU A 170 4.74 0.84 -16.36
N SER A 171 4.27 0.48 -17.56
CA SER A 171 2.83 0.30 -17.81
C SER A 171 2.23 -0.89 -17.06
N LYS A 172 3.02 -1.94 -16.83
CA LYS A 172 2.61 -3.16 -16.14
C LYS A 172 3.40 -3.33 -14.84
N PRO A 173 2.76 -3.84 -13.77
CA PRO A 173 3.50 -4.21 -12.57
C PRO A 173 4.38 -5.40 -12.90
N PHE A 174 5.61 -5.41 -12.37
CA PHE A 174 6.52 -6.54 -12.53
C PHE A 174 6.25 -7.63 -11.49
N TYR A 175 5.61 -7.28 -10.38
CA TYR A 175 5.24 -8.21 -9.32
C TYR A 175 3.99 -7.75 -8.60
N ILE A 176 3.13 -8.69 -8.22
CA ILE A 176 1.96 -8.43 -7.36
C ILE A 176 1.98 -9.45 -6.25
N HIS A 177 1.92 -8.95 -5.02
CA HIS A 177 1.88 -9.76 -3.82
C HIS A 177 0.49 -9.65 -3.22
N ILE A 178 -0.17 -10.79 -3.02
CA ILE A 178 -1.52 -10.88 -2.45
C ILE A 178 -1.42 -11.69 -1.17
N ILE A 179 -1.96 -11.14 -0.08
CA ILE A 179 -2.01 -11.77 1.23
C ILE A 179 -3.47 -11.85 1.66
N TYR A 180 -3.95 -13.05 1.96
CA TYR A 180 -5.24 -13.25 2.61
C TYR A 180 -5.02 -13.31 4.12
N TYR A 181 -5.85 -12.65 4.92
CA TYR A 181 -5.78 -12.80 6.36
C TYR A 181 -7.04 -13.47 6.91
N LEU A 182 -6.84 -14.39 7.85
CA LEU A 182 -7.87 -15.22 8.45
C LEU A 182 -7.80 -15.11 9.97
N GLU A 183 -8.96 -15.08 10.62
CA GLU A 183 -9.02 -15.12 12.08
C GLU A 183 -8.61 -16.51 12.60
N ASP A 184 -7.74 -16.55 13.61
CA ASP A 184 -7.18 -17.79 14.18
C ASP A 184 -8.24 -18.72 14.83
N SER A 185 -9.47 -18.22 15.07
CA SER A 185 -10.53 -18.90 15.83
C SER A 185 -11.42 -19.84 15.00
N HIS A 186 -11.37 -19.80 13.67
CA HIS A 186 -12.24 -20.61 12.81
C HIS A 186 -11.43 -21.51 11.88
N SER A 187 -11.70 -22.83 11.94
CA SER A 187 -11.27 -23.81 10.94
C SER A 187 -11.49 -23.23 9.55
N ALA A 188 -10.41 -22.95 8.83
CA ALA A 188 -10.41 -22.25 7.57
C ALA A 188 -11.34 -22.92 6.56
N SER A 189 -12.56 -22.38 6.42
CA SER A 189 -13.25 -22.49 5.14
C SER A 189 -12.33 -21.85 4.10
N GLN A 190 -12.14 -22.51 2.95
CA GLN A 190 -11.20 -22.03 1.94
C GLN A 190 -11.48 -20.55 1.65
N PRO A 191 -10.50 -19.65 1.79
CA PRO A 191 -10.72 -18.24 1.48
C PRO A 191 -11.20 -18.16 0.03
N THR A 192 -12.39 -17.61 -0.19
CA THR A 192 -12.89 -17.34 -1.53
C THR A 192 -11.93 -16.37 -2.23
N TYR A 193 -11.80 -16.47 -3.55
CA TYR A 193 -10.97 -15.52 -4.31
C TYR A 193 -11.53 -14.11 -4.13
N LYS A 194 -10.69 -13.19 -3.67
CA LYS A 194 -11.05 -11.78 -3.46
C LYS A 194 -10.13 -10.93 -4.32
N ASN A 195 -10.68 -9.98 -5.04
CA ASN A 195 -9.88 -9.07 -5.86
C ASN A 195 -9.33 -7.95 -4.95
N PRO A 196 -8.02 -7.86 -4.71
CA PRO A 196 -7.47 -6.77 -3.91
C PRO A 196 -7.59 -5.41 -4.59
N PHE A 197 -7.77 -5.35 -5.92
CA PHE A 197 -7.87 -4.09 -6.67
C PHE A 197 -9.18 -4.05 -7.48
N PRO A 198 -10.34 -3.86 -6.84
CA PRO A 198 -11.65 -3.89 -7.48
C PRO A 198 -11.92 -2.73 -8.45
N GLY A 199 -11.14 -1.65 -8.41
CA GLY A 199 -11.22 -0.54 -9.37
C GLY A 199 -10.70 -0.90 -10.77
N CYS A 200 -10.00 -2.03 -10.90
CA CYS A 200 -9.58 -2.57 -12.20
C CYS A 200 -9.99 -4.05 -12.35
N GLN A 201 -10.16 -4.51 -13.59
CA GLN A 201 -10.30 -5.95 -13.81
C GLN A 201 -8.96 -6.63 -13.56
N PRO A 202 -8.94 -7.78 -12.85
CA PRO A 202 -7.70 -8.50 -12.61
C PRO A 202 -7.11 -8.95 -13.96
N PRO A 203 -5.86 -8.56 -14.31
CA PRO A 203 -5.12 -9.15 -15.40
C PRO A 203 -5.19 -10.68 -15.39
N GLN A 204 -5.35 -11.30 -16.57
CA GLN A 204 -5.38 -12.77 -16.70
C GLN A 204 -4.17 -13.48 -16.07
N SER A 205 -3.02 -12.79 -15.96
CA SER A 205 -1.81 -13.31 -15.34
C SER A 205 -1.85 -13.38 -13.81
N TRP A 206 -2.87 -12.83 -13.14
CA TRP A 206 -3.05 -12.93 -11.67
C TRP A 206 -3.51 -14.30 -11.21
N HIS A 207 -4.02 -15.11 -12.14
CA HIS A 207 -4.57 -16.43 -11.87
C HIS A 207 -3.59 -17.58 -12.11
N ARG A 208 -2.30 -17.27 -12.39
CA ARG A 208 -1.25 -18.28 -12.58
C ARG A 208 -0.36 -18.40 -11.35
#